data_AF-C1CW00-F1
#
_entry.id   AF-C1CW00-F1
#
_cell.length_a   1.000
_cell.length_b   1.000
_cell.length_c   1.000
_cell.angle_alpha   90.00
_cell.angle_beta   90.00
_cell.angle_gamma   90.00
#
_symmetry.space_group_name_H-M   'P 1'
#
loop_
_entity.id
_entity.type
_entity.pdbx_description
1 polymer ?
#
loop_
_entity_poly.entity_id
_entity_poly.type
_entity_poly.pdbx_seq_one_letter_code
_entity_poly.pdbx_strand_id
1 'polypeptide(L)'
;MSADTPADAPAALPCFLAAALVCGSAIALYGFQEQLVGGSLLGAGLLVAALLGPSAWPLLRHLALIGASLIVIGLVPLKAELSNEAILRFAVVLSLAVLIPLVVSRHVLLEDVIRFPVGNTRWTRFEWSYLAVVVTLGYLVLPVYFISSGAYQNWPTVTEPDEIIRLFVGVNAVGLWDEVFFICTVFALLRQHFSFWQANALQATVFVSFLWELGYQAWGPFLTIPFALLQGYIFYRTKSFLYVLVVHLSFDIMIWMILIHAHTPQWFDIFVTSPR
;
A
#
# COMPACT_ATOMS: atom_id res chain seq x y z
N MET A 1 -17.65 -16.16 -9.56
CA MET A 1 -18.41 -15.08 -8.90
C MET A 1 -19.73 -14.97 -9.66
N SER A 2 -20.77 -15.60 -9.12
CA SER A 2 -22.13 -15.55 -9.64
C SER A 2 -22.71 -14.14 -9.49
N ALA A 3 -23.65 -13.81 -10.36
CA ALA A 3 -24.32 -12.53 -10.49
C ALA A 3 -24.91 -12.01 -9.18
N ASP A 4 -24.26 -10.99 -8.62
CA ASP A 4 -24.85 -9.89 -7.86
C ASP A 4 -23.70 -8.95 -7.55
N THR A 5 -23.42 -8.02 -8.46
CA THR A 5 -22.63 -6.86 -8.09
C THR A 5 -23.60 -6.00 -7.29
N PRO A 6 -23.46 -5.82 -5.97
CA PRO A 6 -24.31 -4.87 -5.28
C PRO A 6 -24.17 -3.54 -6.02
N ALA A 7 -25.29 -2.84 -6.23
CA ALA A 7 -25.28 -1.53 -6.84
C ALA A 7 -24.14 -0.70 -6.22
N ASP A 8 -23.33 -0.03 -7.04
CA ASP A 8 -22.24 0.89 -6.64
C ASP A 8 -22.75 2.12 -5.86
N ALA A 9 -23.88 1.99 -5.17
CA ALA A 9 -24.43 3.00 -4.29
C ALA A 9 -23.48 3.22 -3.11
N PRO A 10 -23.25 4.48 -2.72
CA PRO A 10 -22.43 4.80 -1.57
C PRO A 10 -23.05 4.21 -0.31
N ALA A 11 -22.20 3.67 0.58
CA ALA A 11 -22.64 3.20 1.88
C ALA A 11 -23.25 4.33 2.72
N ALA A 12 -24.08 3.96 3.69
CA ALA A 12 -24.63 4.90 4.65
C ALA A 12 -23.50 5.68 5.36
N LEU A 13 -23.73 6.99 5.58
CA LEU A 13 -22.75 7.91 6.16
C LEU A 13 -22.10 7.39 7.45
N PRO A 14 -22.82 6.78 8.42
CA PRO A 14 -22.20 6.28 9.65
C PRO A 14 -21.23 5.11 9.41
N CYS A 15 -21.54 4.22 8.46
CA CYS A 15 -20.64 3.13 8.08
C CYS A 15 -19.35 3.67 7.45
N PHE A 16 -19.50 4.65 6.56
CA PHE A 16 -18.36 5.32 5.95
C PHE A 16 -17.52 6.07 6.99
N LEU A 17 -18.14 6.76 7.94
CA LEU A 17 -17.45 7.44 9.03
C LEU A 17 -16.62 6.47 9.87
N ALA A 18 -17.17 5.31 10.25
CA ALA A 18 -16.43 4.30 10.97
C ALA A 18 -15.17 3.84 10.21
N ALA A 19 -15.32 3.55 8.92
CA ALA A 19 -14.20 3.14 8.08
C ALA A 19 -13.19 4.27 7.83
N ALA A 20 -13.64 5.51 7.67
CA ALA A 20 -12.79 6.68 7.51
C ALA A 20 -11.97 6.98 8.77
N LEU A 21 -12.53 6.77 9.97
CA LEU A 21 -11.80 6.89 11.22
C LEU A 21 -10.71 5.81 11.35
N VAL A 22 -11.04 4.54 11.04
CA VAL A 22 -10.06 3.45 11.08
C VAL A 22 -8.96 3.64 10.02
N CYS A 23 -9.32 3.92 8.77
CA CYS A 23 -8.34 4.11 7.69
C CYS A 23 -7.54 5.41 7.87
N GLY A 24 -8.21 6.48 8.29
CA GLY A 24 -7.59 7.78 8.58
C GLY A 24 -6.66 7.74 9.80
N SER A 25 -6.82 6.78 10.70
CA SER A 25 -5.87 6.57 11.81
C SER A 25 -4.44 6.31 11.31
N ALA A 26 -4.27 5.73 10.11
CA ALA A 26 -2.97 5.50 9.49
C ALA A 26 -2.20 6.81 9.26
N ILE A 27 -2.90 7.93 8.99
CA ILE A 27 -2.27 9.24 8.83
C ILE A 27 -1.58 9.65 10.13
N ALA A 28 -2.26 9.48 11.27
CA ALA A 28 -1.68 9.79 12.57
C ALA A 28 -0.61 8.76 12.98
N LEU A 29 -0.87 7.46 12.79
CA LEU A 29 0.05 6.38 13.18
C LEU A 29 1.35 6.38 12.40
N TYR A 30 1.32 6.66 11.09
CA TYR A 30 2.49 6.58 10.21
C TYR A 30 2.93 7.96 9.76
N GLY A 31 2.01 8.78 9.27
CA GLY A 31 2.33 10.10 8.73
C GLY A 31 2.94 11.05 9.77
N PHE A 32 2.39 11.03 10.98
CA PHE A 32 2.83 11.88 12.10
C PHE A 32 3.45 11.11 13.27
N GLN A 33 3.42 9.76 13.23
CA GLN A 33 3.91 8.89 14.31
C GLN A 33 3.28 9.18 15.69
N GLU A 34 2.04 9.69 15.71
CA GLU A 34 1.29 10.05 16.92
C GLU A 34 0.42 8.87 17.39
N GLN A 35 1.02 7.98 18.18
CA GLN A 35 0.37 6.73 18.62
C GLN A 35 -0.95 6.96 19.36
N LEU A 36 -1.02 7.98 20.23
CA LEU A 36 -2.22 8.27 21.01
C LEU A 36 -3.37 8.75 20.11
N VAL A 37 -3.09 9.65 19.18
CA VAL A 37 -4.09 10.17 18.24
C VAL A 37 -4.55 9.08 17.29
N GLY A 38 -3.61 8.33 16.71
CA GLY A 38 -3.91 7.22 15.81
C GLY A 38 -4.72 6.13 16.50
N GLY A 39 -4.31 5.68 17.68
CA GLY A 39 -5.04 4.71 18.48
C GLY A 39 -6.46 5.19 18.87
N SER A 40 -6.61 6.48 19.20
CA SER A 40 -7.90 7.07 19.52
C SER A 40 -8.84 7.11 18.31
N LEU A 41 -8.34 7.49 17.14
CA LEU A 41 -9.13 7.48 15.89
C LEU A 41 -9.57 6.07 15.50
N LEU A 42 -8.66 5.11 15.58
CA LEU A 42 -8.95 3.70 15.33
C LEU A 42 -10.01 3.19 16.31
N GLY A 43 -9.82 3.41 17.61
CA GLY A 43 -10.78 3.02 18.65
C GLY A 43 -12.15 3.66 18.46
N ALA A 44 -12.18 4.95 18.11
CA ALA A 44 -13.42 5.67 17.82
C ALA A 44 -14.14 5.08 16.59
N GLY A 45 -13.41 4.74 15.53
CA GLY A 45 -13.99 4.11 14.33
C GLY A 45 -14.62 2.74 14.63
N LEU A 46 -13.94 1.91 15.43
CA LEU A 46 -14.50 0.63 15.90
C LEU A 46 -15.71 0.84 16.82
N LEU A 47 -15.66 1.83 17.71
CA LEU A 47 -16.79 2.16 18.57
C LEU A 47 -18.01 2.62 17.75
N VAL A 48 -17.82 3.49 16.76
CA VAL A 48 -18.90 3.90 15.84
C VAL A 48 -19.50 2.67 15.16
N ALA A 49 -18.68 1.78 14.58
CA ALA A 49 -19.18 0.55 13.96
C ALA A 49 -19.94 -0.35 14.93
N ALA A 50 -19.49 -0.47 16.18
CA ALA A 50 -20.16 -1.27 17.21
C ALA A 50 -21.52 -0.67 17.62
N LEU A 51 -21.62 0.66 17.73
CA LEU A 51 -22.84 1.38 18.10
C LEU A 51 -23.94 1.33 17.02
N LEU A 52 -23.59 1.02 15.77
CA LEU A 52 -24.58 0.78 14.70
C LEU A 52 -25.36 -0.53 14.88
N GLY A 53 -24.94 -1.39 15.81
CA GLY A 53 -25.67 -2.58 16.21
C GLY A 53 -25.43 -3.80 15.30
N PRO A 54 -26.23 -4.87 15.48
CA PRO A 54 -25.97 -6.18 14.87
C PRO A 54 -25.86 -6.20 13.34
N SER A 55 -26.55 -5.30 12.65
CA SER A 55 -26.47 -5.18 11.19
C SER A 55 -25.09 -4.75 10.69
N ALA A 56 -24.29 -4.06 11.52
CA ALA A 56 -22.95 -3.57 11.19
C ALA A 56 -21.83 -4.48 11.73
N TRP A 57 -22.14 -5.60 12.38
CA TRP A 57 -21.11 -6.52 12.89
C TRP A 57 -20.13 -7.05 11.84
N PRO A 58 -20.54 -7.37 10.59
CA PRO A 58 -19.60 -7.73 9.54
C PRO A 58 -18.58 -6.61 9.25
N LEU A 59 -19.05 -5.35 9.19
CA LEU A 59 -18.18 -4.18 9.02
C LEU A 59 -17.22 -4.05 10.20
N LEU A 60 -17.72 -4.13 11.43
CA LEU A 60 -16.89 -4.05 12.63
C LEU A 60 -15.77 -5.08 12.62
N ARG A 61 -16.07 -6.34 12.26
CA ARG A 61 -15.07 -7.43 12.19
C ARG A 61 -13.98 -7.11 11.17
N HIS A 62 -14.36 -6.68 9.97
CA HIS A 62 -13.39 -6.34 8.92
C HIS A 62 -12.56 -5.11 9.27
N LEU A 63 -13.17 -4.07 9.86
CA LEU A 63 -12.46 -2.91 10.37
C LEU A 63 -11.52 -3.27 11.52
N ALA A 64 -11.88 -4.21 12.39
CA ALA A 64 -11.00 -4.70 13.45
C ALA A 64 -9.79 -5.46 12.90
N LEU A 65 -9.95 -6.23 11.82
CA LEU A 65 -8.83 -6.89 11.13
C LEU A 65 -7.87 -5.87 10.50
N ILE A 66 -8.41 -4.85 9.82
CA ILE A 66 -7.62 -3.75 9.28
C ILE A 66 -6.90 -3.04 10.42
N GLY A 67 -7.63 -2.64 11.47
CA GLY A 67 -7.07 -1.95 12.63
C GLY A 67 -5.97 -2.74 13.36
N ALA A 68 -6.15 -4.05 13.53
CA ALA A 68 -5.12 -4.91 14.12
C ALA A 68 -3.82 -4.89 13.30
N SER A 69 -3.95 -4.95 11.97
CA SER A 69 -2.81 -4.83 11.06
C SER A 69 -2.16 -3.46 11.16
N LEU A 70 -2.96 -2.39 11.26
CA LEU A 70 -2.45 -1.03 11.39
C LEU A 70 -1.62 -0.85 12.67
N ILE A 71 -2.12 -1.38 13.79
CA ILE A 71 -1.44 -1.36 15.08
C ILE A 71 -0.11 -2.10 14.97
N VAL A 72 -0.11 -3.32 14.41
CA VAL A 72 1.11 -4.15 14.26
C VAL A 72 2.18 -3.42 13.47
N ILE A 73 1.84 -2.82 12.33
CA ILE A 73 2.76 -2.01 11.52
C ILE A 73 3.28 -0.82 12.35
N GLY A 74 2.41 -0.14 13.10
CA GLY A 74 2.77 1.02 13.91
C GLY A 74 3.62 0.73 15.15
N LEU A 75 3.94 -0.54 15.43
CA LEU A 75 4.84 -0.91 16.53
C LEU A 75 6.32 -0.67 16.21
N VAL A 76 6.67 -0.50 14.93
CA VAL A 76 8.07 -0.33 14.50
C VAL A 76 8.20 0.86 13.55
N PRO A 77 9.35 1.56 13.56
CA PRO A 77 9.66 2.56 12.53
C PRO A 77 9.68 1.89 11.16
N LEU A 78 9.10 2.52 10.14
CA LEU A 78 9.11 1.99 8.77
C LEU A 78 10.27 2.52 7.93
N LYS A 79 11.17 3.31 8.54
CA LYS A 79 12.37 3.80 7.88
C LYS A 79 13.17 2.64 7.27
N ALA A 80 13.52 2.79 6.00
CA ALA A 80 14.31 1.80 5.29
C ALA A 80 15.74 1.72 5.87
N GLU A 81 16.08 0.57 6.44
CA GLU A 81 17.40 0.28 6.99
C GLU A 81 17.88 -1.09 6.51
N LEU A 82 19.18 -1.21 6.19
CA LEU A 82 19.75 -2.41 5.57
C LEU A 82 20.45 -3.36 6.56
N SER A 83 20.42 -3.05 7.86
CA SER A 83 20.96 -3.94 8.90
C SER A 83 20.14 -5.23 8.97
N ASN A 84 20.79 -6.36 9.27
CA ASN A 84 20.10 -7.65 9.35
C ASN A 84 18.96 -7.63 10.40
N GLU A 85 19.15 -6.92 11.50
CA GLU A 85 18.13 -6.76 12.56
C GLU A 85 16.93 -5.96 12.06
N ALA A 86 17.17 -4.82 11.39
CA ALA A 86 16.09 -4.02 10.84
C ALA A 86 15.30 -4.78 9.77
N ILE A 87 15.98 -5.46 8.86
CA ILE A 87 15.36 -6.31 7.82
C ILE A 87 14.50 -7.40 8.46
N LEU A 88 15.02 -8.11 9.47
CA LEU A 88 14.28 -9.17 10.15
C LEU A 88 13.04 -8.62 10.88
N ARG A 89 13.20 -7.52 11.64
CA ARG A 89 12.11 -6.84 12.34
C ARG A 89 11.01 -6.44 11.36
N PHE A 90 11.40 -5.80 10.26
CA PHE A 90 10.50 -5.31 9.24
C PHE A 90 9.76 -6.47 8.54
N ALA A 91 10.48 -7.53 8.14
CA ALA A 91 9.90 -8.73 7.55
C ALA A 91 8.88 -9.42 8.46
N VAL A 92 9.19 -9.54 9.76
CA VAL A 92 8.27 -10.13 10.75
C VAL A 92 7.01 -9.29 10.90
N VAL A 93 7.15 -7.98 11.10
CA VAL A 93 6.01 -7.08 11.31
C VAL A 93 5.10 -7.02 10.10
N LEU A 94 5.66 -6.84 8.89
CA LEU A 94 4.89 -6.83 7.66
C LEU A 94 4.20 -8.18 7.41
N SER A 95 4.90 -9.29 7.64
CA SER A 95 4.30 -10.62 7.53
C SER A 95 3.12 -10.79 8.48
N LEU A 96 3.25 -10.37 9.75
CA LEU A 96 2.18 -10.44 10.73
C LEU A 96 0.97 -9.58 10.32
N ALA A 97 1.19 -8.39 9.79
CA ALA A 97 0.13 -7.49 9.32
C ALA A 97 -0.72 -8.10 8.18
N VAL A 98 -0.19 -9.07 7.43
CA VAL A 98 -0.95 -9.83 6.43
C VAL A 98 -1.49 -11.14 6.99
N LEU A 99 -0.68 -11.88 7.76
CA LEU A 99 -1.04 -13.19 8.28
C LEU A 99 -2.18 -13.12 9.29
N ILE A 100 -2.23 -12.09 10.14
CA ILE A 100 -3.31 -11.90 11.11
C ILE A 100 -4.67 -11.80 10.41
N PRO A 101 -4.92 -10.83 9.50
CA PRO A 101 -6.20 -10.74 8.82
C PRO A 101 -6.50 -11.97 7.96
N LEU A 102 -5.50 -12.54 7.28
CA LEU A 102 -5.67 -13.75 6.47
C LEU A 102 -6.13 -14.96 7.30
N VAL A 103 -5.44 -15.25 8.40
CA VAL A 103 -5.73 -16.42 9.26
C VAL A 103 -7.05 -16.22 9.99
N VAL A 104 -7.29 -15.03 10.56
CA VAL A 104 -8.53 -14.77 11.31
C VAL A 104 -9.74 -14.77 10.37
N SER A 105 -9.65 -14.13 9.19
CA SER A 105 -10.74 -14.16 8.20
C SER A 105 -11.07 -15.61 7.79
N ARG A 106 -10.06 -16.42 7.49
CA ARG A 106 -10.26 -17.78 6.96
C ARG A 106 -10.66 -18.81 8.01
N HIS A 107 -10.08 -18.76 9.20
CA HIS A 107 -10.22 -19.81 10.22
C HIS A 107 -11.14 -19.43 11.39
N VAL A 108 -11.33 -18.13 11.67
CA VAL A 108 -12.20 -17.68 12.77
C VAL A 108 -13.52 -17.14 12.22
N LEU A 109 -13.46 -16.28 11.19
CA LEU A 109 -14.67 -15.74 10.55
C LEU A 109 -15.25 -16.69 9.49
N LEU A 110 -14.48 -17.69 9.05
CA LEU A 110 -14.86 -18.68 8.03
C LEU A 110 -15.25 -18.03 6.70
N GLU A 111 -14.56 -16.94 6.35
CA GLU A 111 -14.76 -16.18 5.13
C GLU A 111 -13.59 -16.37 4.17
N ASP A 112 -13.87 -16.30 2.88
CA ASP A 112 -12.86 -16.39 1.83
C ASP A 112 -12.83 -15.09 1.00
N VAL A 113 -12.62 -13.99 1.72
CA VAL A 113 -12.57 -12.63 1.16
C VAL A 113 -11.18 -12.28 0.65
N ILE A 114 -10.14 -12.63 1.40
CA ILE A 114 -8.73 -12.36 1.07
C ILE A 114 -8.24 -13.45 0.13
N ARG A 115 -8.04 -13.11 -1.14
CA ARG A 115 -7.63 -14.03 -2.20
C ARG A 115 -6.57 -13.40 -3.09
N PHE A 116 -5.76 -14.26 -3.71
CA PHE A 116 -4.65 -13.87 -4.59
C PHE A 116 -4.89 -14.42 -6.00
N PRO A 117 -5.81 -13.82 -6.79
CA PRO A 117 -6.15 -14.35 -8.10
C PRO A 117 -4.98 -14.13 -9.06
N VAL A 118 -4.36 -15.21 -9.54
CA VAL A 118 -3.27 -15.12 -10.55
C VAL A 118 -3.75 -14.38 -11.81
N GLY A 119 -5.03 -14.53 -12.16
CA GLY A 119 -5.66 -13.84 -13.29
C GLY A 119 -5.23 -14.42 -14.64
N ASN A 120 -5.34 -13.62 -15.70
CA ASN A 120 -4.98 -14.06 -17.05
C ASN A 120 -3.48 -13.90 -17.28
N THR A 121 -2.84 -14.93 -17.85
CA THR A 121 -1.41 -14.92 -18.20
C THR A 121 -1.14 -14.27 -19.55
N ARG A 122 -2.17 -14.05 -20.38
CA ARG A 122 -2.07 -13.35 -21.66
C ARG A 122 -2.61 -11.94 -21.54
N TRP A 123 -1.72 -10.96 -21.51
CA TRP A 123 -2.09 -9.56 -21.38
C TRP A 123 -2.66 -8.97 -22.69
N THR A 124 -3.69 -8.17 -22.52
CA THR A 124 -4.34 -7.37 -23.55
C THR A 124 -3.45 -6.21 -24.01
N ARG A 125 -3.79 -5.61 -25.16
CA ARG A 125 -3.12 -4.39 -25.64
C ARG A 125 -3.21 -3.24 -24.63
N PHE A 126 -4.33 -3.15 -23.92
CA PHE A 126 -4.52 -2.15 -22.87
C PHE A 126 -3.50 -2.36 -21.74
N GLU A 127 -3.36 -3.59 -21.24
CA GLU A 127 -2.43 -3.92 -20.15
C GLU A 127 -0.96 -3.66 -20.53
N TRP A 128 -0.56 -4.01 -21.75
CA TRP A 128 0.77 -3.68 -22.26
C TRP A 128 1.00 -2.18 -22.40
N SER A 129 0.01 -1.46 -22.94
CA SER A 129 0.10 0.00 -23.12
C SER A 129 0.18 0.71 -21.77
N TYR A 130 -0.63 0.27 -20.80
CA TYR A 130 -0.62 0.81 -19.45
C TYR A 130 0.74 0.60 -18.77
N LEU A 131 1.29 -0.63 -18.83
CA LEU A 131 2.62 -0.92 -18.28
C LEU A 131 3.69 -0.02 -18.90
N ALA A 132 3.70 0.11 -20.23
CA ALA A 132 4.66 0.96 -20.94
C ALA A 132 4.53 2.43 -20.52
N VAL A 133 3.30 2.95 -20.38
CA VAL A 133 3.04 4.32 -19.93
C VAL A 133 3.51 4.53 -18.50
N VAL A 134 3.18 3.63 -17.56
CA VAL A 134 3.58 3.75 -16.15
C VAL A 134 5.09 3.71 -16.00
N VAL A 135 5.79 2.79 -16.68
CA VAL A 135 7.25 2.72 -16.65
C VAL A 135 7.88 3.99 -17.22
N THR A 136 7.33 4.49 -18.33
CA THR A 136 7.83 5.74 -18.95
C THR A 136 7.61 6.95 -18.04
N LEU A 137 6.42 7.06 -17.43
CA LEU A 137 6.13 8.13 -16.46
C LEU A 137 7.02 8.01 -15.23
N GLY A 138 7.25 6.80 -14.72
CA GLY A 138 8.19 6.53 -13.63
C GLY A 138 9.59 7.05 -13.97
N TYR A 139 10.09 6.69 -15.14
CA TYR A 139 11.41 7.12 -15.63
C TYR A 139 11.54 8.64 -15.76
N LEU A 140 10.50 9.33 -16.23
CA LEU A 140 10.56 10.77 -16.48
C LEU A 140 10.25 11.62 -15.24
N VAL A 141 9.32 11.18 -14.39
CA VAL A 141 8.77 11.99 -13.29
C VAL A 141 9.48 11.72 -11.96
N LEU A 142 9.80 10.45 -11.66
CA LEU A 142 10.39 10.10 -10.36
C LEU A 142 11.76 10.74 -10.09
N PRO A 143 12.69 10.87 -11.06
CA PRO A 143 13.98 11.52 -10.79
C PRO A 143 13.78 12.99 -10.38
N VAL A 144 12.86 13.70 -11.07
CA VAL A 144 12.50 15.07 -10.71
C VAL A 144 12.00 15.11 -9.28
N TYR A 145 11.08 14.21 -8.90
CA TYR A 145 10.59 14.11 -7.54
C TYR A 145 11.67 13.85 -6.51
N PHE A 146 12.33 12.70 -6.60
CA PHE A 146 13.25 12.23 -5.57
C PHE A 146 14.38 13.24 -5.33
N ILE A 147 14.96 13.78 -6.40
CA ILE A 147 16.15 14.62 -6.32
C ILE A 147 15.79 16.06 -5.97
N SER A 148 14.79 16.67 -6.64
CA SER A 148 14.42 18.08 -6.35
C SER A 148 13.82 18.29 -4.96
N SER A 149 13.14 17.28 -4.42
CA SER A 149 12.52 17.36 -3.08
C SER A 149 13.45 16.89 -1.96
N GLY A 150 14.54 16.19 -2.29
CA GLY A 150 15.41 15.53 -1.31
C GLY A 150 14.84 14.23 -0.75
N ALA A 151 13.69 13.74 -1.24
CA ALA A 151 13.05 12.52 -0.73
C ALA A 151 13.94 11.26 -0.79
N TYR A 152 14.95 11.24 -1.69
CA TYR A 152 15.92 10.15 -1.76
C TYR A 152 16.71 9.97 -0.45
N GLN A 153 16.85 11.02 0.37
CA GLN A 153 17.57 11.01 1.65
C GLN A 153 16.82 10.26 2.77
N ASN A 154 15.54 9.96 2.56
CA ASN A 154 14.76 9.11 3.48
C ASN A 154 15.17 7.63 3.37
N TRP A 155 15.87 7.28 2.30
CA TRP A 155 16.34 5.93 1.99
C TRP A 155 17.80 5.76 2.42
N PRO A 156 18.24 4.52 2.69
CA PRO A 156 19.62 4.27 3.06
C PRO A 156 20.56 4.59 1.89
N THR A 157 21.65 5.28 2.19
CA THR A 157 22.75 5.46 1.24
C THR A 157 23.32 4.09 0.90
N VAL A 158 23.35 3.75 -0.38
CA VAL A 158 23.91 2.49 -0.87
C VAL A 158 25.19 2.77 -1.66
N THR A 159 26.31 2.29 -1.14
CA THR A 159 27.63 2.50 -1.75
C THR A 159 28.32 1.20 -2.15
N GLU A 160 28.05 0.12 -1.41
CA GLU A 160 28.65 -1.18 -1.66
C GLU A 160 27.72 -2.11 -2.47
N PRO A 161 28.27 -3.05 -3.28
CA PRO A 161 27.44 -3.96 -4.09
C PRO A 161 26.43 -4.80 -3.30
N ASP A 162 26.76 -5.20 -2.07
CA ASP A 162 25.84 -6.00 -1.24
C ASP A 162 24.68 -5.16 -0.70
N GLU A 163 24.92 -3.90 -0.33
CA GLU A 163 23.89 -2.93 0.06
C GLU A 163 22.92 -2.66 -1.10
N ILE A 164 23.45 -2.51 -2.31
CA ILE A 164 22.67 -2.31 -3.54
C ILE A 164 21.73 -3.50 -3.78
N ILE A 165 22.21 -4.73 -3.62
CA ILE A 165 21.40 -5.95 -3.77
C ILE A 165 20.37 -6.07 -2.65
N ARG A 166 20.75 -5.79 -1.40
CA ARG A 166 19.82 -5.78 -0.26
C ARG A 166 18.68 -4.79 -0.47
N LEU A 167 18.99 -3.59 -0.96
CA LEU A 167 17.99 -2.59 -1.30
C LEU A 167 17.07 -3.08 -2.42
N PHE A 168 17.61 -3.69 -3.48
CA PHE A 168 16.81 -4.27 -4.56
C PHE A 168 15.80 -5.29 -4.02
N VAL A 169 16.28 -6.25 -3.23
CA VAL A 169 15.44 -7.30 -2.65
C VAL A 169 14.41 -6.69 -1.68
N GLY A 170 14.84 -5.76 -0.84
CA GLY A 170 13.98 -5.08 0.12
C GLY A 170 12.84 -4.32 -0.54
N VAL A 171 13.15 -3.42 -1.48
CA VAL A 171 12.14 -2.62 -2.21
C VAL A 171 11.12 -3.53 -2.90
N ASN A 172 11.57 -4.54 -3.66
CA ASN A 172 10.67 -5.45 -4.37
C ASN A 172 9.87 -6.36 -3.43
N ALA A 173 10.43 -6.79 -2.29
CA ALA A 173 9.70 -7.55 -1.29
C ALA A 173 8.59 -6.71 -0.64
N VAL A 174 8.85 -5.42 -0.42
CA VAL A 174 7.84 -4.46 0.06
C VAL A 174 6.78 -4.21 -1.01
N GLY A 175 7.13 -4.01 -2.28
CA GLY A 175 6.12 -3.85 -3.33
C GLY A 175 5.24 -5.08 -3.52
N LEU A 176 5.79 -6.29 -3.37
CA LEU A 176 4.97 -7.50 -3.29
C LEU A 176 4.02 -7.46 -2.09
N TRP A 177 4.53 -7.07 -0.92
CA TRP A 177 3.74 -6.96 0.29
C TRP A 177 2.63 -5.90 0.16
N ASP A 178 2.90 -4.78 -0.49
CA ASP A 178 1.93 -3.69 -0.74
C ASP A 178 0.70 -4.23 -1.48
N GLU A 179 0.90 -5.04 -2.52
CA GLU A 179 -0.21 -5.64 -3.27
C GLU A 179 -1.01 -6.65 -2.45
N VAL A 180 -0.31 -7.44 -1.63
CA VAL A 180 -0.94 -8.43 -0.75
C VAL A 180 -1.75 -7.73 0.35
N PHE A 181 -1.20 -6.68 0.94
CA PHE A 181 -1.82 -5.98 2.05
C PHE A 181 -2.87 -4.98 1.60
N PHE A 182 -2.51 -3.96 0.83
CA PHE A 182 -3.45 -2.88 0.51
C PHE A 182 -4.54 -3.32 -0.46
N ILE A 183 -4.20 -4.13 -1.46
CA ILE A 183 -5.15 -4.53 -2.51
C ILE A 183 -5.88 -5.84 -2.15
N CYS A 184 -5.13 -6.90 -1.87
CA CYS A 184 -5.74 -8.21 -1.61
C CYS A 184 -6.33 -8.34 -0.20
N THR A 185 -5.97 -7.46 0.74
CA THR A 185 -6.49 -7.47 2.12
C THR A 185 -7.37 -6.27 2.42
N VAL A 186 -6.81 -5.06 2.54
CA VAL A 186 -7.56 -3.86 2.97
C VAL A 186 -8.68 -3.52 1.98
N PHE A 187 -8.37 -3.38 0.69
CA PHE A 187 -9.37 -3.10 -0.34
C PHE A 187 -10.39 -4.23 -0.47
N ALA A 188 -9.96 -5.50 -0.44
CA ALA A 188 -10.88 -6.65 -0.53
C ALA A 188 -11.89 -6.69 0.63
N LEU A 189 -11.44 -6.44 1.86
CA LEU A 189 -12.30 -6.33 3.05
C LEU A 189 -13.26 -5.14 2.95
N LEU A 190 -12.75 -3.96 2.56
CA LEU A 190 -13.59 -2.76 2.39
C LEU A 190 -14.63 -2.92 1.28
N ARG A 191 -14.32 -3.64 0.20
CA ARG A 191 -15.28 -3.92 -0.89
C ARG A 191 -16.44 -4.82 -0.48
N GLN A 192 -16.41 -5.47 0.68
CA GLN A 192 -17.59 -6.15 1.20
C GLN A 192 -18.67 -5.17 1.67
N HIS A 193 -18.32 -3.91 1.96
CA HIS A 193 -19.21 -2.93 2.60
C HIS A 193 -19.41 -1.65 1.81
N PHE A 194 -18.45 -1.29 0.96
CA PHE A 194 -18.40 0.03 0.30
C PHE A 194 -18.34 -0.11 -1.20
N SER A 195 -18.93 0.82 -1.94
CA SER A 195 -18.77 0.97 -3.40
C SER A 195 -17.29 1.01 -3.80
N PHE A 196 -16.99 0.76 -5.08
CA PHE A 196 -15.61 0.76 -5.56
C PHE A 196 -14.81 1.99 -5.12
N TRP A 197 -15.33 3.20 -5.39
CA TRP A 197 -14.60 4.44 -5.13
C TRP A 197 -14.40 4.71 -3.64
N GLN A 198 -15.37 4.38 -2.79
CA GLN A 198 -15.23 4.53 -1.34
C GLN A 198 -14.15 3.59 -0.80
N ALA A 199 -14.21 2.30 -1.16
CA ALA A 199 -13.20 1.33 -0.73
C ALA A 199 -11.80 1.70 -1.25
N ASN A 200 -11.70 2.15 -2.50
CA ASN A 200 -10.44 2.54 -3.12
C ASN A 200 -9.85 3.79 -2.45
N ALA A 201 -10.66 4.80 -2.15
CA ALA A 201 -10.19 6.00 -1.44
C ALA A 201 -9.72 5.71 -0.01
N LEU A 202 -10.45 4.84 0.72
CA LEU A 202 -10.11 4.42 2.07
C LEU A 202 -8.81 3.60 2.10
N GLN A 203 -8.65 2.64 1.19
CA GLN A 203 -7.38 1.93 1.00
C GLN A 203 -6.25 2.93 0.69
N ALA A 204 -6.50 3.92 -0.18
CA ALA A 204 -5.45 4.80 -0.67
C ALA A 204 -4.94 5.69 0.45
N THR A 205 -5.81 6.06 1.38
CA THR A 205 -5.43 6.76 2.62
C THR A 205 -4.44 5.93 3.43
N VAL A 206 -4.71 4.64 3.62
CA VAL A 206 -3.83 3.74 4.37
C VAL A 206 -2.48 3.54 3.64
N PHE A 207 -2.53 3.28 2.33
CA PHE A 207 -1.36 3.11 1.47
C PHE A 207 -0.45 4.34 1.46
N VAL A 208 -1.01 5.53 1.21
CA VAL A 208 -0.25 6.78 1.13
C VAL A 208 0.36 7.15 2.48
N SER A 209 -0.35 6.86 3.58
CA SER A 209 0.19 7.08 4.94
C SER A 209 1.40 6.17 5.21
N PHE A 210 1.35 4.91 4.77
CA PHE A 210 2.47 3.98 4.87
C PHE A 210 3.66 4.46 4.03
N LEU A 211 3.43 4.85 2.77
CA LEU A 211 4.48 5.36 1.89
C LEU A 211 5.12 6.66 2.40
N TRP A 212 4.34 7.52 3.05
CA TRP A 212 4.90 8.73 3.66
C TRP A 212 6.01 8.40 4.66
N GLU A 213 5.74 7.46 5.56
CA GLU A 213 6.73 7.01 6.55
C GLU A 213 7.89 6.25 5.90
N LEU A 214 7.62 5.49 4.83
CA LEU A 214 8.66 4.77 4.08
C LEU A 214 9.66 5.72 3.41
N GLY A 215 9.22 6.92 3.01
CA GLY A 215 10.11 7.96 2.48
C GLY A 215 9.52 8.85 1.38
N TYR A 216 8.25 8.68 1.01
CA TYR A 216 7.58 9.49 -0.03
C TYR A 216 7.04 10.82 0.51
N GLN A 217 7.91 11.60 1.13
CA GLN A 217 7.57 12.86 1.80
C GLN A 217 7.53 14.05 0.82
N ALA A 218 7.44 15.27 1.37
CA ALA A 218 7.28 16.52 0.64
C ALA A 218 6.02 16.51 -0.26
N TRP A 219 6.18 16.73 -1.56
CA TRP A 219 5.07 16.70 -2.51
C TRP A 219 4.74 15.28 -3.04
N GLY A 220 5.36 14.24 -2.47
CA GLY A 220 5.12 12.83 -2.78
C GLY A 220 3.64 12.40 -2.86
N PRO A 221 2.73 12.90 -2.01
CA PRO A 221 1.29 12.61 -2.12
C PRO A 221 0.65 12.92 -3.48
N PHE A 222 1.17 13.90 -4.23
CA PHE A 222 0.69 14.17 -5.59
C PHE A 222 1.01 13.04 -6.59
N LEU A 223 1.96 12.16 -6.26
CA LEU A 223 2.30 10.96 -7.03
C LEU A 223 1.66 9.71 -6.43
N THR A 224 1.75 9.54 -5.11
CA THR A 224 1.33 8.30 -4.44
C THR A 224 -0.20 8.17 -4.37
N ILE A 225 -0.96 9.27 -4.25
CA ILE A 225 -2.44 9.21 -4.27
C ILE A 225 -2.96 8.72 -5.64
N PRO A 226 -2.58 9.32 -6.79
CA PRO A 226 -2.98 8.77 -8.08
C PRO A 226 -2.54 7.33 -8.29
N PHE A 227 -1.31 6.99 -7.86
CA PHE A 227 -0.79 5.62 -7.97
C PHE A 227 -1.65 4.61 -7.20
N ALA A 228 -1.92 4.86 -5.91
CA ALA A 228 -2.74 3.99 -5.07
C ALA A 228 -4.16 3.80 -5.64
N LEU A 229 -4.79 4.89 -6.08
CA LEU A 229 -6.11 4.83 -6.70
C LEU A 229 -6.11 4.04 -8.02
N LEU A 230 -5.06 4.19 -8.84
CA LEU A 230 -4.90 3.46 -10.09
C LEU A 230 -4.64 1.98 -9.85
N GLN A 231 -3.84 1.61 -8.83
CA GLN A 231 -3.61 0.20 -8.48
C GLN A 231 -4.91 -0.53 -8.15
N GLY A 232 -5.74 0.04 -7.27
CA GLY A 232 -7.04 -0.55 -6.96
C GLY A 232 -7.98 -0.59 -8.16
N TYR A 233 -7.95 0.41 -9.04
CA TYR A 233 -8.70 0.40 -10.31
C TYR A 233 -8.24 -0.72 -11.26
N ILE A 234 -6.93 -0.86 -11.45
CA ILE A 234 -6.35 -1.87 -12.32
C ILE A 234 -6.64 -3.27 -11.79
N PHE A 235 -6.49 -3.50 -10.48
CA PHE A 235 -6.90 -4.76 -9.86
C PHE A 235 -8.39 -5.03 -10.07
N TYR A 236 -9.24 -4.01 -9.86
CA TYR A 236 -10.67 -4.13 -10.08
C TYR A 236 -11.03 -4.48 -11.53
N ARG A 237 -10.30 -3.93 -12.52
CA ARG A 237 -10.53 -4.18 -13.95
C ARG A 237 -9.98 -5.51 -14.43
N THR A 238 -8.76 -5.85 -14.04
CA THR A 238 -8.02 -7.02 -14.58
C THR A 238 -8.29 -8.29 -13.78
N LYS A 239 -8.65 -8.16 -12.49
CA LYS A 239 -8.78 -9.27 -11.54
C LYS A 239 -7.52 -10.15 -11.50
N SER A 240 -6.35 -9.57 -11.78
CA SER A 240 -5.07 -10.27 -11.81
C SER A 240 -4.11 -9.64 -10.80
N PHE A 241 -3.85 -10.37 -9.72
CA PHE A 241 -2.78 -10.06 -8.78
C PHE A 241 -1.43 -10.01 -9.49
N LEU A 242 -1.14 -10.99 -10.36
CA LEU A 242 0.14 -11.07 -11.05
C LEU A 242 0.38 -9.83 -11.93
N TYR A 243 -0.62 -9.36 -12.66
CA TYR A 243 -0.48 -8.16 -13.49
C TYR A 243 -0.17 -6.92 -12.64
N VAL A 244 -0.96 -6.68 -11.58
CA VAL A 244 -0.75 -5.51 -10.71
C VAL A 244 0.61 -5.58 -10.03
N LEU A 245 1.01 -6.77 -9.57
CA LEU A 245 2.34 -7.02 -9.02
C LEU A 245 3.45 -6.67 -10.02
N VAL A 246 3.35 -7.09 -11.28
CA VAL A 246 4.39 -6.73 -12.27
C VAL A 246 4.43 -5.23 -12.52
N VAL A 247 3.28 -4.54 -12.59
CA VAL A 247 3.25 -3.08 -12.69
C VAL A 247 3.99 -2.45 -11.50
N HIS A 248 3.69 -2.90 -10.28
CA HIS A 248 4.33 -2.40 -9.07
C HIS A 248 5.84 -2.65 -9.08
N LEU A 249 6.27 -3.90 -9.27
CA LEU A 249 7.69 -4.25 -9.27
C LEU A 249 8.47 -3.53 -10.39
N SER A 250 7.83 -3.22 -11.51
CA SER A 250 8.46 -2.40 -12.56
C SER A 250 8.73 -0.97 -12.09
N PHE A 251 7.83 -0.42 -11.27
CA PHE A 251 8.01 0.88 -10.63
C PHE A 251 9.07 0.83 -9.52
N ASP A 252 9.11 -0.24 -8.74
CA ASP A 252 10.13 -0.49 -7.71
C ASP A 252 11.55 -0.58 -8.27
N ILE A 253 11.70 -1.26 -9.40
CA ILE A 253 12.97 -1.29 -10.14
C ILE A 253 13.39 0.14 -10.51
N MET A 254 12.44 0.98 -10.94
CA MET A 254 12.72 2.40 -11.23
C MET A 254 13.21 3.15 -9.99
N ILE A 255 12.54 2.98 -8.85
CA ILE A 255 12.94 3.61 -7.58
C ILE A 255 14.34 3.17 -7.18
N TRP A 256 14.62 1.85 -7.20
CA TRP A 256 15.94 1.32 -6.89
C TRP A 256 17.03 1.93 -7.78
N MET A 257 16.79 2.00 -9.09
CA MET A 257 17.70 2.64 -10.03
C MET A 257 17.93 4.13 -9.71
N ILE A 258 16.88 4.87 -9.34
CA ILE A 258 16.97 6.30 -8.97
C ILE A 258 17.76 6.49 -7.67
N LEU A 259 17.58 5.60 -6.69
CA LEU A 259 18.31 5.68 -5.42
C LEU A 259 19.81 5.44 -5.60
N ILE A 260 20.19 4.53 -6.51
CA ILE A 260 21.60 4.36 -6.92
C ILE A 260 22.07 5.60 -7.64
N HIS A 261 21.31 6.10 -8.63
CA HIS A 261 21.67 7.32 -9.36
C HIS A 261 21.89 8.52 -8.42
N ALA A 262 21.07 8.68 -7.38
CA ALA A 262 21.13 9.81 -6.47
C ALA A 262 22.29 9.72 -5.47
N HIS A 263 22.62 8.53 -4.96
CA HIS A 263 23.69 8.35 -3.95
C HIS A 263 25.04 8.02 -4.56
N THR A 264 25.05 7.29 -5.68
CA THR A 264 26.24 6.77 -6.35
C THR A 264 26.11 6.88 -7.88
N PRO A 265 26.04 8.11 -8.43
CA PRO A 265 25.77 8.35 -9.86
C PRO A 265 26.73 7.62 -10.81
N GLN A 266 27.98 7.38 -10.38
CA GLN A 266 29.00 6.67 -11.16
C GLN A 266 28.62 5.24 -11.55
N TRP A 267 27.68 4.61 -10.82
CA TRP A 267 27.18 3.27 -11.13
C TRP A 267 25.97 3.29 -12.07
N PHE A 268 25.22 4.40 -12.11
CA PHE A 268 23.95 4.46 -12.81
C PHE A 268 23.54 5.90 -13.17
N ASP A 269 24.09 6.45 -14.25
CA ASP A 269 23.74 7.78 -14.76
C ASP A 269 22.94 7.69 -16.07
N ILE A 270 21.63 7.40 -15.93
CA ILE A 270 20.73 7.26 -17.10
C ILE A 270 19.57 8.26 -17.11
N PHE A 271 19.25 8.91 -15.98
CA PHE A 271 18.02 9.69 -15.86
C PHE A 271 18.13 11.08 -16.49
N VAL A 272 17.54 11.22 -17.69
CA VAL A 272 17.59 12.46 -18.48
C VAL A 272 16.86 13.65 -17.84
N THR A 273 15.93 13.41 -16.92
CA THR A 273 15.18 14.45 -16.20
C THR A 273 15.74 14.73 -14.81
N SER A 274 16.86 14.10 -14.43
CA SER A 274 17.53 14.35 -13.17
C SER A 274 17.94 15.83 -13.05
N PRO A 275 17.45 16.56 -12.02
CA PRO A 275 17.92 17.90 -11.72
C PRO A 275 19.42 17.88 -11.41
N ARG A 276 20.17 18.81 -12.01
CA ARG A 276 21.61 18.98 -11.78
C ARG A 276 21.90 19.87 -10.59
#